data_AF-A0AAP8LEA6-F1
#
_entry.id   AF-A0AAP8LEA6-F1
#
_cell.length_a   1.000
_cell.length_b   1.000
_cell.length_c   1.000
_cell.angle_alpha   90.00
_cell.angle_beta   90.00
_cell.angle_gamma   90.00
#
_symmetry.space_group_name_H-M   'P 1'
#
loop_
_entity.id
_entity.type
_entity.pdbx_description
1 polymer ?
#
loop_
_entity_poly.entity_id
_entity_poly.type
_entity_poly.pdbx_seq_one_letter_code
_entity_poly.pdbx_strand_id
1 'polypeptide(L)' 'MEDETELTEPPFETWFRDVVELVKNGGHSMDIVAYKGEWVDYFSEGLTPEDAFIKRMAL' A
#
# COMPACT_ATOMS: atom_id res chain seq x y z
N MET A 1 -27.63 -10.04 -18.00
CA MET A 1 -27.22 -10.07 -16.58
C MET A 1 -25.80 -10.58 -16.63
N GLU A 2 -24.86 -9.65 -16.73
CA GLU A 2 -23.43 -9.93 -16.64
C GLU A 2 -23.03 -9.45 -15.24
N ASP A 3 -22.87 -10.42 -14.35
CA ASP A 3 -22.24 -10.27 -13.05
C ASP A 3 -20.75 -10.04 -13.31
N GLU A 4 -20.35 -8.78 -13.42
CA GLU A 4 -18.95 -8.38 -13.40
C GLU A 4 -18.81 -7.40 -12.25
N THR A 5 -18.50 -7.92 -11.06
CA THR A 5 -18.04 -7.09 -9.95
C THR A 5 -16.79 -6.35 -10.43
N GLU A 6 -16.98 -5.11 -10.92
CA GLU A 6 -15.92 -4.16 -11.20
C GLU A 6 -14.92 -4.24 -10.05
N LEU A 7 -13.67 -4.59 -10.37
CA LEU A 7 -12.61 -4.81 -9.38
C LEU A 7 -12.66 -3.72 -8.30
N THR A 8 -13.05 -4.12 -7.10
CA THR A 8 -13.12 -3.25 -5.91
C THR A 8 -11.74 -2.94 -5.34
N GLU A 9 -10.67 -3.42 -5.99
CA GLU A 9 -9.29 -3.17 -5.62
C GLU A 9 -8.88 -1.77 -6.10
N PRO A 10 -8.45 -0.86 -5.20
CA PRO A 10 -7.97 0.45 -5.61
C PRO A 10 -6.76 0.28 -6.53
N PRO A 11 -6.68 1.04 -7.63
CA PRO A 11 -5.52 0.98 -8.52
C PRO A 11 -4.25 1.24 -7.71
N PHE A 12 -3.17 0.53 -8.05
CA PHE A 12 -1.90 0.55 -7.31
C PHE A 12 -1.45 1.96 -6.91
N GLU A 13 -1.61 2.95 -7.79
CA GLU A 13 -1.24 4.35 -7.50
C GLU A 13 -2.03 4.97 -6.35
N THR A 14 -3.33 4.68 -6.23
CA THR A 14 -4.17 5.17 -5.13
C THR A 14 -3.77 4.48 -3.84
N TRP A 15 -3.68 3.15 -3.87
CA TRP A 15 -3.22 2.33 -2.74
C TRP A 15 -1.86 2.81 -2.22
N PHE A 16 -0.92 3.08 -3.14
CA PHE A 16 0.42 3.52 -2.80
C PHE A 16 0.42 4.91 -2.18
N ARG A 17 -0.39 5.85 -2.68
CA ARG A 17 -0.53 7.19 -2.08
C ARG A 17 -0.99 7.09 -0.63
N ASP A 18 -1.96 6.21 -0.35
CA ASP A 18 -2.49 6.01 1.00
C ASP A 18 -1.39 5.46 1.93
N VAL A 19 -0.58 4.48 1.48
CA VAL A 19 0.58 3.99 2.24
C VAL A 19 1.57 5.12 2.53
N VAL A 20 1.88 5.95 1.54
CA VAL A 20 2.82 7.08 1.71
C VAL A 20 2.28 8.09 2.72
N GLU A 21 0.97 8.38 2.71
CA GLU A 21 0.34 9.26 3.69
C GLU A 21 0.41 8.68 5.11
N LEU A 22 0.17 7.38 5.28
CA LEU A 22 0.32 6.70 6.58
C LEU A 22 1.75 6.84 7.13
N VAL A 23 2.76 6.58 6.29
CA VAL A 23 4.18 6.69 6.69
C VAL A 23 4.53 8.13 7.09
N LYS A 24 4.09 9.13 6.31
CA LYS A 24 4.32 10.54 6.61
C LYS A 24 3.66 10.97 7.93
N ASN A 25 2.41 10.57 8.14
CA ASN A 25 1.64 10.93 9.34
C ASN A 25 2.13 10.20 10.60
N GLY A 26 2.72 9.01 10.45
CA GLY A 26 3.37 8.28 11.55
C GLY A 26 4.70 8.88 12.02
N GLY A 27 5.19 9.96 11.40
CA GLY A 27 6.47 10.60 11.76
C GLY A 27 7.70 9.79 11.36
N HIS A 28 7.55 8.86 10.43
CA HIS A 28 8.63 8.00 9.96
C HIS A 28 9.49 8.70 8.89
N SER A 29 10.79 8.35 8.82
CA SER A 29 11.71 8.94 7.82
C SER A 29 11.23 8.65 6.40
N MET A 30 11.43 9.61 5.49
CA MET A 30 11.17 9.42 4.06
C MET A 30 12.01 8.29 3.44
N ASP A 31 13.01 7.74 4.14
CA ASP A 31 13.71 6.52 3.72
C ASP A 31 12.80 5.29 3.67
N ILE A 32 11.71 5.26 4.44
CA ILE A 32 10.65 4.24 4.34
C ILE A 32 9.79 4.49 3.09
N VAL A 33 9.57 5.76 2.72
CA VAL A 33 8.81 6.17 1.52
C VAL A 33 9.63 5.99 0.24
N ALA A 34 10.95 6.18 0.33
CA ALA A 34 11.91 6.08 -0.77
C ALA A 34 12.41 4.65 -0.96
N TYR A 35 11.53 3.67 -0.77
CA TYR A 35 11.81 2.30 -1.17
C TYR A 35 11.88 2.22 -2.70
N LYS A 36 13.03 2.63 -3.22
CA LYS A 36 13.29 2.95 -4.63
C LYS A 36 13.55 1.69 -5.48
N GLY A 37 13.23 0.50 -4.96
CA GLY A 37 13.53 -0.81 -5.56
C GLY A 37 12.40 -1.84 -5.50
N GLU A 38 11.57 -1.85 -4.45
CA GLU A 38 10.38 -2.71 -4.30
C GLU A 38 9.14 -1.85 -4.20
N TRP A 39 8.34 -1.94 -5.24
CA TRP A 39 6.98 -1.47 -5.25
C TRP A 39 6.23 -2.48 -4.37
N VAL A 40 5.90 -2.09 -3.14
CA VAL A 40 5.49 -2.95 -2.01
C VAL A 40 4.93 -4.32 -2.44
N ASP A 41 5.70 -5.39 -2.21
CA ASP A 41 5.33 -6.77 -2.58
C ASP A 41 3.95 -7.19 -2.04
N TYR A 42 3.51 -6.55 -0.96
CA TYR A 42 2.22 -6.82 -0.32
C TYR A 42 1.00 -6.35 -1.11
N PHE A 43 1.14 -5.47 -2.13
CA PHE A 43 0.02 -5.15 -3.02
C PHE A 43 -0.44 -6.41 -3.76
N SER A 44 0.50 -7.20 -4.28
CA SER A 44 0.20 -8.48 -4.94
C SER A 44 -0.32 -9.56 -3.99
N GLU A 45 -0.19 -9.36 -2.68
CA GLU A 45 -0.81 -10.22 -1.66
C GLU A 45 -2.27 -9.82 -1.35
N GLY A 46 -2.78 -8.75 -1.97
CA GLY A 46 -4.15 -8.24 -1.73
C GLY A 46 -4.30 -7.52 -0.39
N LEU A 47 -3.20 -7.06 0.22
CA LEU A 47 -3.25 -6.34 1.50
C LEU A 47 -3.76 -4.91 1.32
N THR A 48 -4.46 -4.41 2.33
CA THR A 48 -4.81 -2.99 2.40
C THR A 48 -3.56 -2.13 2.66
N PRO A 49 -3.61 -0.82 2.40
CA PRO A 49 -2.51 0.10 2.74
C PRO A 49 -2.11 0.03 4.22
N GLU A 50 -3.08 -0.08 5.12
CA GLU A 50 -2.87 -0.19 6.56
C GLU A 50 -2.19 -1.52 6.93
N ASP A 51 -2.66 -2.64 6.38
CA ASP A 51 -2.07 -3.97 6.64
C ASP A 51 -0.63 -4.05 6.13
N ALA A 52 -0.37 -3.53 4.93
CA ALA A 52 0.97 -3.49 4.36
C ALA A 52 1.92 -2.62 5.19
N PHE A 53 1.43 -1.48 5.68
CA PHE A 53 2.18 -0.62 6.59
C PHE A 53 2.51 -1.34 7.91
N ILE A 54 1.52 -1.97 8.56
CA ILE A 54 1.71 -2.71 9.82
C ILE A 54 2.70 -3.86 9.61
N LYS A 55 2.52 -4.65 8.55
CA LYS A 55 3.37 -5.80 8.23
C LYS A 55 4.83 -5.36 8.01
N ARG A 56 5.05 -4.24 7.33
CA ARG A 56 6.38 -3.68 7.12
C ARG A 56 7.05 -3.25 8.43
N MET A 57 6.28 -2.69 9.36
CA MET A 57 6.78 -2.24 10.67
C MET A 57 7.11 -3.40 11.63
N ALA A 58 6.52 -4.57 11.39
CA ALA A 58 6.78 -5.78 12.17
C ALA A 58 8.04 -6.56 11.71
N LEU A 59 8.65 -6.18 10.58
CA LEU A 59 9.87 -6.77 9.99
C LEU A 59 11.08 -5.86 10.17
#